data_AF-A0AB38SJP0-F1
#
_entry.id   AF-A0AB38SJP0-F1
#
_cell.length_a   1.000
_cell.length_b   1.000
_cell.length_c   1.000
_cell.angle_alpha   90.00
_cell.angle_beta   90.00
_cell.angle_gamma   90.00
#
_symmetry.space_group_name_H-M   'P 1'
#
loop_
_entity.id
_entity.type
_entity.pdbx_description
1 polymer ?
#
loop_
_entity_poly.entity_id
_entity_poly.type
_entity_poly.pdbx_seq_one_letter_code
_entity_poly.pdbx_strand_id
1 'polypeptide(L)'
;MKNRYFGSERLLLLYAKQFTTLVAAYRGSDLNMQSRLHLKMSHILELSGKAMTAAKRRCECRLEYDIRDFVVHRRPFERPIASHEAEAVRRYYATPSVYHLVASSGFELSGLADLLEGWAQDKRLDCRSMIELLGWSEGMRSLVDAVGLDYTALPWPQGPKPPLFKFLATKILRR
;
A
#
# COMPACT_ATOMS: atom_id res chain seq x y z
N MET A 1 -5.84 -10.79 25.27
CA MET A 1 -5.57 -11.40 23.94
C MET A 1 -4.24 -10.89 23.42
N LYS A 2 -3.22 -11.75 23.27
CA LYS A 2 -1.88 -11.35 22.78
C LYS A 2 -1.90 -11.17 21.25
N ASN A 3 -1.69 -9.94 20.82
CA ASN A 3 -1.79 -9.44 19.47
C ASN A 3 -0.67 -10.01 18.57
N ARG A 4 -0.95 -11.01 17.74
CA ARG A 4 0.01 -11.59 16.75
C ARG A 4 0.12 -10.76 15.45
N TYR A 5 -0.49 -9.57 15.38
CA TYR A 5 -0.52 -8.74 14.18
C TYR A 5 0.72 -7.83 14.00
N PHE A 6 1.56 -7.68 15.03
CA PHE A 6 2.75 -6.82 15.00
C PHE A 6 3.83 -7.22 13.97
N GLY A 7 3.72 -8.37 13.29
CA GLY A 7 4.75 -8.83 12.36
C GLY A 7 4.77 -8.05 11.03
N SER A 8 3.64 -7.92 10.35
CA SER A 8 3.58 -7.33 9.01
C SER A 8 3.79 -5.82 9.00
N GLU A 9 3.20 -5.10 9.96
CA GLU A 9 3.41 -3.65 10.11
C GLU A 9 4.87 -3.32 10.43
N ARG A 10 5.51 -4.09 11.31
CA ARG A 10 6.95 -3.91 11.60
C ARG A 10 7.82 -4.21 10.39
N LEU A 11 7.48 -5.24 9.62
CA LEU A 11 8.20 -5.57 8.38
C LEU A 11 8.00 -4.49 7.31
N LEU A 12 6.79 -3.97 7.17
CA LEU A 12 6.50 -2.83 6.28
C LEU A 12 7.35 -1.63 6.67
N LEU A 13 7.31 -1.24 7.94
CA LEU A 13 8.08 -0.11 8.49
C LEU A 13 9.57 -0.30 8.23
N LEU A 14 10.09 -1.51 8.46
CA LEU A 14 11.49 -1.84 8.22
C LEU A 14 11.86 -1.66 6.75
N TYR A 15 11.11 -2.27 5.82
CA TYR A 15 11.43 -2.21 4.40
C TYR A 15 11.21 -0.82 3.81
N ALA A 16 10.17 -0.11 4.23
CA ALA A 16 9.91 1.27 3.82
C ALA A 16 11.08 2.18 4.25
N LYS A 17 11.50 2.12 5.53
CA LYS A 17 12.63 2.92 6.02
C LYS A 17 13.96 2.56 5.36
N GLN A 18 14.22 1.28 5.13
CA GLN A 18 15.41 0.85 4.39
C GLN A 18 15.39 1.40 2.96
N PHE A 19 14.25 1.33 2.29
CA PHE A 19 14.09 1.86 0.95
C PHE A 19 14.31 3.38 0.90
N THR A 20 13.70 4.15 1.80
CA THR A 20 13.89 5.61 1.84
C THR A 20 15.32 6.02 2.15
N THR A 21 16.00 5.28 3.04
CA THR A 21 17.43 5.48 3.33
C THR A 21 18.28 5.30 2.07
N LEU A 22 18.00 4.26 1.27
CA LEU A 22 18.69 4.02 0.01
C LEU A 22 18.38 5.12 -1.03
N VAL A 23 17.14 5.61 -1.10
CA VAL A 23 16.75 6.73 -1.96
C VAL A 23 17.51 8.00 -1.59
N ALA A 24 17.62 8.31 -0.29
CA ALA A 24 18.38 9.47 0.19
C ALA A 24 19.87 9.35 -0.18
N ALA A 25 20.47 8.18 0.04
CA ALA A 25 21.85 7.91 -0.35
C ALA A 25 22.06 8.02 -1.87
N TYR A 26 21.10 7.55 -2.67
CA TYR A 26 21.15 7.60 -4.13
C TYR A 26 21.29 9.04 -4.63
N ARG A 27 20.51 9.96 -4.08
CA ARG A 27 20.52 11.38 -4.50
C ARG A 27 21.84 12.10 -4.28
N GLY A 28 22.60 11.72 -3.25
CA GLY A 28 23.88 12.33 -2.92
C GLY A 28 25.09 11.63 -3.55
N SER A 29 24.87 10.64 -4.43
CA SER A 29 25.92 9.73 -4.89
C SER A 29 26.28 9.89 -6.37
N ASP A 30 27.53 9.53 -6.71
CA ASP A 30 28.00 9.49 -8.10
C ASP A 30 27.37 8.36 -8.94
N LEU A 31 27.57 8.39 -10.26
CA LEU A 31 26.96 7.43 -11.21
C LEU A 31 27.31 5.95 -10.93
N ASN A 32 28.54 5.68 -10.47
CA ASN A 32 28.98 4.33 -10.16
C ASN A 32 28.29 3.80 -8.90
N MET A 33 28.16 4.65 -7.88
CA MET A 33 27.45 4.32 -6.65
C MET A 33 25.94 4.21 -6.87
N GLN A 34 25.35 5.07 -7.72
CA GLN A 34 23.94 5.02 -8.10
C GLN A 34 23.55 3.66 -8.67
N SER A 35 24.39 3.07 -9.53
CA SER A 35 24.14 1.75 -10.11
C SER A 35 24.07 0.65 -9.04
N ARG A 36 24.96 0.70 -8.04
CA ARG A 36 24.95 -0.24 -6.90
C ARG A 36 23.75 -0.03 -5.99
N LEU A 37 23.38 1.22 -5.73
CA LEU A 37 22.23 1.57 -4.90
C LEU A 37 20.92 1.18 -5.59
N HIS A 38 20.83 1.31 -6.91
CA HIS A 38 19.69 0.84 -7.69
C HIS A 38 19.46 -0.67 -7.51
N LEU A 39 20.52 -1.49 -7.62
CA LEU A 39 20.42 -2.93 -7.36
C LEU A 39 19.93 -3.23 -5.93
N LYS A 40 20.43 -2.50 -4.92
CA LYS A 40 19.99 -2.66 -3.54
C LYS A 40 18.52 -2.27 -3.35
N MET A 41 18.08 -1.17 -3.96
CA MET A 41 16.68 -0.74 -3.94
C MET A 41 15.77 -1.80 -4.56
N SER A 42 16.12 -2.32 -5.74
CA SER A 42 15.38 -3.41 -6.40
C SER A 42 15.30 -4.66 -5.52
N HIS A 43 16.40 -5.04 -4.86
CA HIS A 43 16.41 -6.18 -3.95
C HIS A 43 15.50 -5.97 -2.73
N ILE A 44 15.50 -4.78 -2.13
CA ILE A 44 14.57 -4.43 -1.03
C ILE A 44 13.11 -4.51 -1.51
N LEU A 45 12.82 -4.01 -2.72
CA LEU A 45 11.48 -4.10 -3.29
C LEU A 45 11.04 -5.57 -3.47
N GLU A 46 11.92 -6.42 -3.98
CA GLU A 46 11.62 -7.85 -4.13
C GLU A 46 11.35 -8.54 -2.78
N LEU A 47 12.23 -8.32 -1.79
CA LEU A 47 12.05 -8.89 -0.44
C LEU A 47 10.77 -8.40 0.22
N SER A 48 10.51 -7.09 0.13
CA SER A 48 9.29 -6.49 0.66
C SER A 48 8.04 -7.06 -0.02
N GLY A 49 8.07 -7.25 -1.34
CA GLY A 49 6.98 -7.84 -2.12
C GLY A 49 6.66 -9.27 -1.68
N LYS A 50 7.70 -10.10 -1.47
CA LYS A 50 7.53 -11.46 -0.92
C LYS A 50 6.94 -11.42 0.49
N ALA A 51 7.44 -10.55 1.36
CA ALA A 51 6.96 -10.41 2.73
C ALA A 51 5.50 -9.94 2.82
N MET A 52 5.12 -8.94 2.01
CA MET A 52 3.76 -8.41 1.95
C MET A 52 2.79 -9.43 1.31
N THR A 53 3.23 -10.18 0.30
CA THR A 53 2.45 -11.30 -0.25
C THR A 53 2.19 -12.37 0.82
N ALA A 54 3.21 -12.73 1.61
CA ALA A 54 3.04 -13.67 2.72
C ALA A 54 2.13 -13.11 3.83
N ALA A 55 2.20 -11.82 4.13
CA ALA A 55 1.30 -11.16 5.07
C ALA A 55 -0.15 -11.19 4.59
N LYS A 56 -0.38 -10.84 3.32
CA LYS A 56 -1.70 -10.87 2.70
C LYS A 56 -2.29 -12.27 2.69
N ARG A 57 -1.50 -13.30 2.36
CA ARG A 57 -1.92 -14.71 2.48
C ARG A 57 -2.30 -15.10 3.91
N ARG A 58 -1.56 -14.64 4.93
CA ARG A 58 -1.93 -14.89 6.33
C ARG A 58 -3.25 -14.24 6.71
N CYS A 59 -3.54 -13.05 6.19
CA CYS A 59 -4.86 -12.41 6.36
C CYS A 59 -5.94 -13.23 5.66
N GLU A 60 -5.69 -13.64 4.41
CA GLU A 60 -6.61 -14.46 3.61
C GLU A 60 -6.97 -15.80 4.29
N CYS A 61 -5.98 -16.52 4.85
CA CYS A 61 -6.23 -17.78 5.55
C CYS A 61 -7.07 -17.62 6.83
N ARG A 62 -7.22 -16.40 7.36
CA ARG A 62 -8.07 -16.10 8.51
C ARG A 62 -9.48 -15.70 8.11
N LEU A 63 -9.75 -15.52 6.82
CA LEU A 63 -11.09 -15.25 6.32
C LEU A 63 -11.90 -16.54 6.31
N GLU A 64 -13.15 -16.44 6.76
CA GLU A 64 -14.16 -17.47 6.55
C GLU A 64 -14.30 -17.78 5.05
N TYR A 65 -14.74 -18.99 4.75
CA TYR A 65 -14.71 -19.51 3.38
C TYR A 65 -15.52 -18.63 2.40
N ASP A 66 -16.72 -18.23 2.78
CA ASP A 66 -17.61 -17.38 2.01
C ASP A 66 -17.06 -15.94 1.85
N ILE A 67 -16.49 -15.37 2.91
CA ILE A 67 -15.80 -14.07 2.87
C ILE A 67 -14.59 -14.12 1.93
N ARG A 68 -13.83 -15.21 1.95
CA ARG A 68 -12.70 -15.41 1.05
C ARG A 68 -13.15 -15.49 -0.41
N ASP A 69 -14.22 -16.22 -0.69
CA ASP A 69 -14.85 -16.28 -2.03
C ASP A 69 -15.32 -14.89 -2.50
N PHE A 70 -15.89 -14.11 -1.60
CA PHE A 70 -16.34 -12.74 -1.86
C PHE A 70 -15.19 -11.78 -2.18
N VAL A 71 -14.07 -11.89 -1.44
CA VAL A 71 -12.92 -10.97 -1.52
C VAL A 71 -11.93 -11.37 -2.61
N VAL A 72 -11.49 -12.64 -2.61
CA VAL A 72 -10.43 -13.15 -3.50
C VAL A 72 -11.01 -13.55 -4.84
N HIS A 73 -12.11 -14.31 -4.82
CA HIS A 73 -12.73 -14.84 -6.03
C HIS A 73 -13.82 -13.92 -6.60
N ARG A 74 -14.08 -12.79 -5.94
CA ARG A 74 -15.05 -11.76 -6.33
C ARG A 74 -16.47 -12.31 -6.56
N ARG A 75 -16.84 -13.39 -5.88
CA ARG A 75 -18.16 -13.99 -5.98
C ARG A 75 -19.23 -13.11 -5.31
N PRO A 76 -20.51 -13.23 -5.72
CA PRO A 76 -21.61 -12.61 -5.01
C PRO A 76 -21.63 -13.04 -3.54
N PHE A 77 -22.10 -12.16 -2.67
CA PHE A 77 -22.23 -12.41 -1.24
C PHE A 77 -23.65 -12.06 -0.82
N GLU A 78 -24.38 -13.07 -0.36
CA GLU A 78 -25.84 -13.02 -0.25
C GLU A 78 -26.34 -12.66 1.15
N ARG A 79 -25.43 -12.64 2.14
CA ARG A 79 -25.77 -12.33 3.54
C ARG A 79 -25.16 -11.00 3.99
N PRO A 80 -25.67 -10.40 5.07
CA PRO A 80 -25.00 -9.28 5.72
C PRO A 80 -23.60 -9.67 6.20
N ILE A 81 -22.64 -8.75 6.07
CA ILE A 81 -21.28 -8.88 6.60
C ILE A 81 -21.29 -8.38 8.05
N ALA A 82 -20.87 -9.23 8.99
CA ALA A 82 -20.71 -8.83 10.38
C ALA A 82 -19.51 -7.88 10.54
N SER A 83 -19.54 -7.02 11.57
CA SER A 83 -18.50 -6.00 11.75
C SER A 83 -17.07 -6.57 11.87
N HIS A 84 -16.91 -7.74 12.49
CA HIS A 84 -15.61 -8.39 12.62
C HIS A 84 -15.09 -8.96 11.30
N GLU A 85 -15.99 -9.39 10.41
CA GLU A 85 -15.66 -9.85 9.06
C GLU A 85 -15.26 -8.67 8.18
N ALA A 86 -16.03 -7.58 8.25
CA ALA A 86 -15.71 -6.34 7.55
C ALA A 86 -14.32 -5.82 7.96
N GLU A 87 -13.98 -5.87 9.25
CA GLU A 87 -12.65 -5.52 9.73
C GLU A 87 -11.56 -6.49 9.22
N ALA A 88 -11.84 -7.79 9.14
CA ALA A 88 -10.91 -8.76 8.60
C ALA A 88 -10.64 -8.52 7.10
N VAL A 89 -11.68 -8.18 6.34
CA VAL A 89 -11.58 -7.82 4.92
C VAL A 89 -10.83 -6.50 4.75
N ARG A 90 -11.14 -5.47 5.56
CA ARG A 90 -10.43 -4.19 5.57
C ARG A 90 -8.93 -4.40 5.77
N ARG A 91 -8.54 -5.22 6.75
CA ARG A 91 -7.13 -5.58 7.02
C ARG A 91 -6.45 -6.33 5.87
N TYR A 92 -7.19 -7.19 5.18
CA TYR A 92 -6.68 -7.86 3.98
C TYR A 92 -6.31 -6.85 2.89
N TYR A 93 -7.14 -5.82 2.68
CA TYR A 93 -6.87 -4.75 1.73
C TYR A 93 -5.87 -3.70 2.24
N ALA A 94 -5.74 -3.54 3.55
CA ALA A 94 -4.80 -2.63 4.17
C ALA A 94 -3.33 -3.07 4.11
N THR A 95 -3.03 -4.24 3.54
CA THR A 95 -1.64 -4.67 3.36
C THR A 95 -1.00 -3.88 2.22
N PRO A 96 -0.15 -2.88 2.51
CA PRO A 96 0.36 -2.00 1.47
C PRO A 96 1.58 -2.58 0.78
N SER A 97 1.95 -1.99 -0.34
CA SER A 97 3.13 -2.37 -1.11
C SER A 97 4.17 -1.26 -1.09
N VAL A 98 5.41 -1.60 -0.72
CA VAL A 98 6.56 -0.66 -0.76
C VAL A 98 6.78 -0.12 -2.17
N TYR A 99 6.32 -0.83 -3.22
CA TYR A 99 6.34 -0.33 -4.60
C TYR A 99 5.63 1.02 -4.78
N HIS A 100 4.66 1.37 -3.93
CA HIS A 100 4.03 2.70 -4.00
C HIS A 100 5.03 3.83 -3.72
N LEU A 101 6.06 3.60 -2.90
CA LEU A 101 7.11 4.58 -2.64
C LEU A 101 7.99 4.86 -3.85
N VAL A 102 8.09 3.92 -4.80
CA VAL A 102 8.86 4.11 -6.03
C VAL A 102 8.26 5.23 -6.89
N ALA A 103 6.92 5.31 -6.91
CA ALA A 103 6.19 6.22 -7.79
C ALA A 103 5.71 7.48 -7.07
N SER A 104 5.38 7.39 -5.78
CA SER A 104 4.63 8.41 -5.05
C SER A 104 5.42 9.00 -3.88
N SER A 105 5.36 10.32 -3.74
CA SER A 105 5.86 11.03 -2.55
C SER A 105 4.97 10.79 -1.33
N GLY A 106 5.46 11.15 -0.14
CA GLY A 106 4.68 11.09 1.10
C GLY A 106 3.38 11.91 0.99
N PHE A 107 3.46 13.12 0.44
CA PHE A 107 2.29 13.96 0.21
C PHE A 107 1.28 13.35 -0.78
N GLU A 108 1.76 12.74 -1.87
CA GLU A 108 0.91 12.04 -2.84
C GLU A 108 0.21 10.83 -2.21
N LEU A 109 0.91 10.07 -1.36
CA LEU A 109 0.33 8.94 -0.65
C LEU A 109 -0.72 9.37 0.37
N SER A 110 -0.48 10.48 1.08
CA SER A 110 -1.47 11.08 1.99
C SER A 110 -2.72 11.50 1.23
N GLY A 111 -2.56 12.26 0.13
CA GLY A 111 -3.69 12.70 -0.69
C GLY A 111 -4.46 11.53 -1.33
N LEU A 112 -3.76 10.45 -1.71
CA LEU A 112 -4.42 9.21 -2.16
C LEU A 112 -5.22 8.57 -1.03
N ALA A 113 -4.69 8.52 0.20
CA ALA A 113 -5.41 7.96 1.34
C ALA A 113 -6.73 8.70 1.58
N ASP A 114 -6.70 10.03 1.56
CA ASP A 114 -7.87 10.87 1.78
C ASP A 114 -8.88 10.76 0.63
N LEU A 115 -8.40 10.69 -0.62
CA LEU A 115 -9.28 10.46 -1.77
C LEU A 115 -10.00 9.11 -1.68
N LEU A 116 -9.26 8.04 -1.36
CA LEU A 116 -9.83 6.70 -1.25
C LEU A 116 -10.86 6.62 -0.12
N GLU A 117 -10.57 7.25 1.03
CA GLU A 117 -11.54 7.34 2.12
C GLU A 117 -12.78 8.15 1.73
N GLY A 118 -12.60 9.29 1.05
CA GLY A 118 -13.71 10.09 0.55
C GLY A 118 -14.58 9.34 -0.45
N TRP A 119 -13.98 8.56 -1.36
CA TRP A 119 -14.72 7.68 -2.27
C TRP A 119 -15.47 6.57 -1.55
N ALA A 120 -14.90 6.02 -0.47
CA ALA A 120 -15.58 5.01 0.33
C ALA A 120 -16.91 5.52 0.94
N GLN A 121 -17.10 6.84 1.07
CA GLN A 121 -18.34 7.44 1.56
C GLN A 121 -19.44 7.60 0.48
N ASP A 122 -19.18 7.25 -0.79
CA ASP A 122 -20.19 7.32 -1.84
C ASP A 122 -21.28 6.27 -1.61
N LYS A 123 -22.52 6.74 -1.39
CA LYS A 123 -23.70 5.90 -1.11
C LYS A 123 -24.06 4.93 -2.25
N ARG A 124 -23.50 5.13 -3.44
CA ARG A 124 -23.71 4.25 -4.60
C ARG A 124 -22.77 3.04 -4.61
N LEU A 125 -21.75 3.01 -3.74
CA LEU A 125 -20.84 1.87 -3.66
C LEU A 125 -21.49 0.70 -2.94
N ASP A 126 -21.19 -0.49 -3.44
CA ASP A 126 -21.48 -1.72 -2.71
C ASP A 126 -20.55 -1.87 -1.48
N CYS A 127 -20.97 -2.69 -0.52
CA CYS A 127 -20.24 -2.89 0.73
C CYS A 127 -18.79 -3.39 0.51
N ARG A 128 -18.53 -4.18 -0.54
CA ARG A 128 -17.17 -4.66 -0.85
C ARG A 128 -16.28 -3.49 -1.23
N SER A 129 -16.74 -2.70 -2.19
CA SER A 129 -15.99 -1.57 -2.73
C SER A 129 -15.68 -0.55 -1.64
N MET A 130 -16.64 -0.29 -0.75
CA MET A 130 -16.41 0.55 0.43
C MET A 130 -15.30 0.00 1.33
N ILE A 131 -15.37 -1.28 1.72
CA ILE A 131 -14.36 -1.89 2.62
C ILE A 131 -12.97 -1.96 1.95
N GLU A 132 -12.93 -2.26 0.65
CA GLU A 132 -11.68 -2.30 -0.14
C GLU A 132 -11.00 -0.92 -0.17
N LEU A 133 -11.76 0.13 -0.45
CA LEU A 133 -11.25 1.51 -0.47
C LEU A 133 -10.75 1.95 0.90
N LEU A 134 -11.48 1.64 1.98
CA LEU A 134 -11.04 1.95 3.35
C LEU A 134 -9.75 1.20 3.71
N GLY A 135 -9.64 -0.07 3.30
CA GLY A 135 -8.41 -0.84 3.48
C GLY A 135 -7.24 -0.20 2.73
N TRP A 136 -7.40 0.11 1.44
CA TRP A 136 -6.35 0.78 0.67
C TRP A 136 -5.94 2.13 1.27
N SER A 137 -6.91 2.92 1.73
CA SER A 137 -6.64 4.19 2.42
C SER A 137 -5.74 3.99 3.65
N GLU A 138 -6.08 3.04 4.53
CA GLU A 138 -5.25 2.68 5.70
C GLU A 138 -3.85 2.19 5.29
N GLY A 139 -3.74 1.41 4.22
CA GLY A 139 -2.46 0.97 3.68
C GLY A 139 -1.58 2.14 3.22
N MET A 140 -2.16 3.15 2.55
CA MET A 140 -1.44 4.35 2.14
C MET A 140 -0.98 5.18 3.35
N ARG A 141 -1.83 5.33 4.37
CA ARG A 141 -1.46 6.00 5.63
C ARG A 141 -0.31 5.29 6.33
N SER A 142 -0.36 3.96 6.40
CA SER A 142 0.70 3.16 6.99
C SER A 142 2.05 3.35 6.30
N LEU A 143 2.05 3.57 4.98
CA LEU A 143 3.26 3.94 4.24
C LEU A 143 3.74 5.34 4.60
N VAL A 144 2.84 6.33 4.64
CA VAL A 144 3.17 7.71 5.04
C VAL A 144 3.73 7.75 6.46
N ASP A 145 3.12 7.06 7.41
CA ASP A 145 3.58 6.94 8.79
C ASP A 145 4.98 6.32 8.86
N ALA A 146 5.30 5.41 7.93
CA ALA A 146 6.61 4.78 7.87
C ALA A 146 7.72 5.68 7.31
N VAL A 147 7.40 6.55 6.35
CA VAL A 147 8.38 7.29 5.56
C VAL A 147 8.40 8.80 5.79
N GLY A 148 7.35 9.36 6.38
CA GLY A 148 7.15 10.80 6.53
C GLY A 148 6.48 11.47 5.32
N LEU A 149 5.83 12.61 5.55
CA LEU A 149 5.22 13.43 4.49
C LEU A 149 6.27 14.10 3.58
N ASP A 150 7.45 14.35 4.12
CA ASP A 150 8.62 14.93 3.45
C ASP A 150 9.34 13.94 2.53
N TYR A 151 8.96 12.66 2.58
CA TYR A 151 9.45 11.67 1.63
C TYR A 151 9.16 12.10 0.20
N THR A 152 10.18 12.05 -0.63
CA THR A 152 10.12 12.37 -2.05
C THR A 152 10.56 11.13 -2.82
N ALA A 153 9.79 10.74 -3.84
CA ALA A 153 10.17 9.64 -4.72
C ALA A 153 11.36 10.04 -5.63
N LEU A 154 12.05 9.04 -6.20
CA LEU A 154 13.00 9.30 -7.28
C LEU A 154 12.23 9.76 -8.54
N PRO A 155 12.85 10.56 -9.42
CA PRO A 155 12.22 10.96 -10.67
C PRO A 155 11.79 9.73 -11.47
N TRP A 156 10.55 9.72 -11.95
CA TRP A 156 10.08 8.64 -12.81
C TRP A 156 10.83 8.70 -14.15
N PRO A 157 11.26 7.55 -14.72
CA PRO A 157 11.91 7.53 -16.03
C PRO A 157 11.05 8.23 -17.08
N GLN A 158 11.66 8.98 -18.00
CA GLN A 158 10.90 9.57 -19.12
C GLN A 158 10.48 8.46 -20.10
N GLY A 159 9.20 8.45 -20.52
CA GLY A 159 8.68 7.53 -21.54
C GLY A 159 7.51 6.63 -21.12
N PRO A 160 7.47 6.02 -19.92
CA PRO A 160 6.32 5.25 -19.47
C PRO A 160 5.19 6.17 -19.00
N LYS A 161 3.93 5.79 -19.29
CA LYS A 161 2.76 6.40 -18.64
C LYS A 161 2.86 6.17 -17.13
N PRO A 162 2.54 7.19 -16.30
CA PRO A 162 2.59 7.02 -14.85
C PRO A 162 1.59 5.93 -14.41
N PRO A 163 1.89 5.16 -13.36
CA PRO A 163 0.93 4.25 -12.75
C PRO A 163 -0.36 4.98 -12.37
N LEU A 164 -1.51 4.29 -12.40
CA LEU A 164 -2.82 4.90 -12.12
C LEU A 164 -2.83 5.71 -10.81
N PHE A 165 -2.27 5.16 -9.73
CA PHE A 165 -2.19 5.88 -8.45
C PHE A 165 -1.35 7.16 -8.53
N LYS A 166 -0.25 7.16 -9.29
CA LYS A 166 0.54 8.37 -9.53
C LYS A 166 -0.24 9.39 -10.36
N PHE A 167 -0.97 8.94 -11.37
CA PHE A 167 -1.85 9.80 -12.15
C PHE A 167 -2.95 10.44 -11.28
N LEU A 168 -3.61 9.64 -10.44
CA LEU A 168 -4.62 10.14 -9.52
C LEU A 168 -4.03 11.15 -8.54
N ALA A 169 -2.91 10.82 -7.89
CA ALA A 169 -2.25 11.71 -6.95
C ALA A 169 -1.89 13.06 -7.60
N THR A 170 -1.27 13.05 -8.78
CA THR A 170 -0.92 14.29 -9.49
C THR A 170 -2.13 15.12 -9.91
N LYS A 171 -3.30 14.50 -10.13
CA LYS A 171 -4.54 15.22 -10.43
C LYS A 171 -5.19 15.85 -9.20
N ILE A 172 -5.08 15.21 -8.03
CA ILE A 172 -5.57 15.77 -6.76
C ILE A 172 -4.77 17.04 -6.42
N LEU A 173 -3.45 16.98 -6.56
CA LEU A 173 -2.54 18.06 -6.17
C LEU A 173 -2.55 19.29 -7.10
N ARG A 174 -3.24 19.22 -8.23
CA ARG A 174 -3.35 20.31 -9.21
C ARG A 174 -4.69 21.06 -9.13
N ARG A 175 -5.55 20.70 -8.19
CA ARG A 175 -6.78 21.41 -7.87
C ARG A 175 -6.52 22.42 -6.77
#